data_AF-A0A7L4QI74-F1
#
_entry.id   AF-A0A7L4QI74-F1
#
_cell.length_a   1.000
_cell.length_b   1.000
_cell.length_c   1.000
_cell.angle_alpha   90.00
_cell.angle_beta   90.00
_cell.angle_gamma   90.00
#
_symmetry.space_group_name_H-M   'P 1'
#
loop_
_entity.id
_entity.type
_entity.pdbx_description
1 polymer ?
#
loop_
_entity_poly.entity_id
_entity_poly.type
_entity_poly.pdbx_seq_one_letter_code
_entity_poly.pdbx_strand_id
1 'polypeptide(L)'
;MVEETPYDEIIEETCPSCRRTVPQGTTKCPNCGFKIREEPPPSKPVKDKFLAEERAKERAGYAGTLIMISGLLAFITGLSMVVYPDPFINWYSQVFINLSSDAIMIWGAIMLVFGLISIVGGVRATRRRSWSIATLGGFLGFIASGGFFLGTIFGLIGLILVVISKDEFKD
;
A
#
# COMPACT_ATOMS: atom_id res chain seq x y z
N MET A 1 -41.11 -27.53 -43.66
CA MET A 1 -40.70 -28.19 -42.41
C MET A 1 -40.95 -27.18 -41.31
N VAL A 2 -41.98 -27.39 -40.50
CA VAL A 2 -42.34 -26.53 -39.37
C VAL A 2 -41.68 -27.18 -38.15
N GLU A 3 -40.74 -26.49 -37.51
CA GLU A 3 -40.16 -26.92 -36.24
C GLU A 3 -41.19 -26.69 -35.14
N GLU A 4 -41.71 -27.77 -34.57
CA GLU A 4 -42.52 -27.72 -33.35
C GLU A 4 -41.58 -27.42 -32.18
N THR A 5 -41.76 -26.27 -31.53
CA THR A 5 -41.04 -25.94 -30.29
C THR A 5 -41.63 -26.76 -29.14
N PRO A 6 -40.79 -27.31 -28.24
CA PRO A 6 -41.27 -28.06 -27.10
C PRO A 6 -42.07 -27.11 -26.19
N TYR A 7 -43.33 -27.47 -25.93
CA TYR A 7 -44.18 -26.73 -25.01
C TYR A 7 -43.58 -26.85 -23.61
N ASP A 8 -42.95 -25.78 -23.11
CA ASP A 8 -42.57 -25.66 -21.71
C ASP A 8 -43.84 -25.80 -20.87
N GLU A 9 -43.93 -26.90 -20.12
CA GLU A 9 -45.04 -27.20 -19.23
C GLU A 9 -45.05 -26.13 -18.12
N ILE A 10 -45.95 -25.15 -18.22
CA ILE A 10 -46.05 -24.04 -17.27
C ILE A 10 -46.57 -24.61 -15.95
N ILE A 11 -45.67 -24.97 -15.04
CA ILE A 11 -46.03 -25.40 -13.69
C ILE A 11 -46.56 -24.16 -12.95
N GLU A 12 -47.88 -24.01 -12.86
CA GLU A 12 -48.53 -22.92 -12.13
C GLU A 12 -48.28 -23.09 -10.62
N GLU A 13 -47.56 -22.15 -10.02
CA GLU A 13 -47.43 -22.09 -8.56
C GLU A 13 -48.69 -21.42 -7.98
N THR A 14 -49.20 -21.94 -6.86
CA THR A 14 -50.33 -21.34 -6.15
C THR A 14 -49.84 -20.59 -4.92
N CYS A 15 -50.30 -19.34 -4.74
CA CYS A 15 -49.92 -18.55 -3.58
C CYS A 15 -50.44 -19.17 -2.28
N PRO A 16 -49.60 -19.45 -1.27
CA PRO A 16 -50.04 -20.11 -0.02
C PRO A 16 -50.98 -19.24 0.83
N SER A 17 -50.95 -17.91 0.64
CA SER A 17 -51.76 -16.96 1.41
C SER A 17 -53.16 -16.75 0.81
N CYS A 18 -53.26 -16.47 -0.50
CA CYS A 18 -54.55 -16.18 -1.14
C CYS A 18 -55.06 -17.28 -2.08
N ARG A 19 -54.29 -18.36 -2.28
CA ARG A 19 -54.60 -19.52 -3.14
C ARG A 19 -54.88 -19.23 -4.61
N ARG A 20 -54.55 -18.04 -5.11
CA ARG A 20 -54.59 -17.74 -6.55
C ARG A 20 -53.33 -18.25 -7.24
N THR A 21 -53.49 -18.69 -8.47
CA THR A 21 -52.39 -19.04 -9.37
C THR A 21 -51.54 -17.80 -9.63
N VAL A 22 -50.22 -17.95 -9.54
CA VAL A 22 -49.25 -16.88 -9.74
C VAL A 22 -48.27 -17.30 -10.84
N PRO A 23 -47.89 -16.36 -11.74
CA PRO A 23 -46.91 -16.66 -12.77
C PRO A 23 -45.55 -16.96 -12.12
N GLN A 24 -44.82 -17.90 -12.72
CA GLN A 24 -43.50 -18.33 -12.25
C GLN A 24 -42.54 -17.15 -12.17
N GLY A 25 -41.66 -17.18 -11.15
CA GLY A 25 -40.63 -16.15 -10.96
C GLY A 25 -41.12 -14.87 -10.28
N THR A 26 -42.37 -14.78 -9.85
CA THR A 26 -42.85 -13.64 -9.06
C THR A 26 -42.35 -13.70 -7.61
N THR A 27 -41.68 -12.63 -7.16
CA THR A 27 -41.20 -12.54 -5.76
C THR A 27 -42.30 -12.13 -4.78
N LYS A 28 -43.33 -11.41 -5.27
CA LYS A 28 -44.52 -11.00 -4.52
C LYS A 28 -45.78 -11.36 -5.29
N CYS A 29 -46.78 -11.87 -4.57
CA CYS A 29 -48.09 -12.14 -5.15
C CYS A 29 -48.77 -10.80 -5.56
N PRO A 30 -49.19 -10.63 -6.82
CA PRO A 30 -49.82 -9.38 -7.28
C PRO A 30 -51.20 -9.12 -6.65
N ASN A 31 -51.81 -10.14 -6.06
CA ASN A 31 -53.17 -10.03 -5.52
C ASN A 31 -53.22 -9.75 -4.01
N CYS A 32 -52.39 -10.40 -3.20
CA CYS A 32 -52.40 -10.20 -1.74
C CYS A 32 -51.11 -9.59 -1.18
N GLY A 33 -50.07 -9.40 -1.99
CA GLY A 33 -48.79 -8.86 -1.56
C GLY A 33 -47.89 -9.84 -0.79
N PHE A 34 -48.29 -11.11 -0.65
CA PHE A 34 -47.49 -12.13 0.04
C PHE A 34 -46.16 -12.37 -0.68
N LYS A 35 -45.03 -12.36 0.04
CA LYS A 35 -43.71 -12.67 -0.51
C LYS A 35 -43.58 -14.17 -0.72
N ILE A 36 -43.55 -14.60 -1.97
CA ILE A 36 -43.46 -16.02 -2.35
C ILE A 36 -42.00 -16.48 -2.28
N ARG A 37 -41.07 -15.59 -2.62
CA ARG A 37 -39.65 -15.85 -2.61
C ARG A 37 -38.94 -14.74 -1.86
N GLU A 38 -38.12 -15.10 -0.88
CA GLU A 38 -37.15 -14.16 -0.35
C GLU A 38 -36.13 -13.88 -1.45
N GLU A 39 -35.94 -12.60 -1.80
CA GLU A 39 -34.78 -12.21 -2.59
C GLU A 39 -33.55 -12.73 -1.85
N PRO A 40 -32.65 -13.48 -2.51
CA PRO A 40 -31.43 -13.90 -1.87
C PRO A 40 -30.76 -12.65 -1.30
N PRO A 41 -30.33 -12.65 -0.02
CA PRO A 41 -29.71 -11.48 0.58
C PRO A 41 -28.59 -11.01 -0.36
N PRO A 42 -28.42 -9.69 -0.57
CA PRO A 42 -27.39 -9.18 -1.46
C PRO A 42 -26.07 -9.80 -1.02
N SER A 43 -25.52 -10.69 -1.85
CA SER A 43 -24.28 -11.37 -1.52
C SER A 43 -23.21 -10.29 -1.40
N LYS A 44 -22.85 -9.91 -0.17
CA LYS A 44 -21.74 -8.97 0.05
C LYS A 44 -20.54 -9.51 -0.72
N PRO A 45 -19.86 -8.68 -1.52
CA PRO A 45 -18.83 -9.15 -2.43
C PRO A 45 -17.63 -9.65 -1.62
N VAL A 46 -17.60 -10.95 -1.35
CA VAL A 46 -16.48 -11.63 -0.68
C VAL A 46 -15.19 -11.43 -1.48
N LYS A 47 -15.29 -11.29 -2.80
CA LYS A 47 -14.16 -10.99 -3.69
C LYS A 47 -13.50 -9.64 -3.41
N ASP A 48 -14.25 -8.62 -3.01
CA ASP A 48 -13.68 -7.27 -2.81
C ASP A 48 -12.77 -7.22 -1.59
N LYS A 49 -13.10 -7.98 -0.54
CA LYS A 49 -12.24 -8.10 0.64
C LYS A 49 -10.93 -8.81 0.33
N PHE A 50 -11.00 -9.90 -0.43
CA PHE A 50 -9.82 -10.67 -0.83
C PHE A 50 -8.87 -9.82 -1.70
N LEU A 51 -9.40 -9.11 -2.69
CA LEU A 51 -8.62 -8.23 -3.57
C LEU A 51 -8.02 -7.03 -2.84
N ALA A 52 -8.71 -6.49 -1.84
CA ALA A 52 -8.19 -5.39 -1.03
C ALA A 52 -7.00 -5.83 -0.17
N GLU A 53 -7.07 -7.03 0.44
CA GLU A 53 -6.00 -7.60 1.25
C GLU A 53 -4.75 -7.91 0.41
N GLU A 54 -4.94 -8.43 -0.80
CA GLU A 54 -3.82 -8.75 -1.71
C GLU A 54 -3.08 -7.48 -2.18
N ARG A 55 -3.81 -6.41 -2.53
CA ARG A 55 -3.22 -5.11 -2.90
C ARG A 55 -2.51 -4.44 -1.73
N ALA A 56 -3.03 -4.55 -0.52
CA ALA A 56 -2.38 -4.06 0.69
C ALA A 56 -1.03 -4.79 0.88
N LYS A 57 -1.04 -6.12 0.69
CA LYS A 57 0.16 -6.93 0.80
C LYS A 57 1.25 -6.50 -0.18
N GLU A 58 0.90 -6.19 -1.42
CA GLU A 58 1.85 -5.72 -2.43
C GLU A 58 2.44 -4.34 -2.07
N ARG A 59 1.60 -3.39 -1.64
CA ARG A 59 2.00 -2.01 -1.32
C ARG A 59 3.01 -1.94 -0.18
N ALA A 60 2.79 -2.68 0.90
CA ALA A 60 3.73 -2.71 2.02
C ALA A 60 5.09 -3.33 1.64
N GLY A 61 5.10 -4.25 0.67
CA GLY A 61 6.34 -4.80 0.11
C GLY A 61 7.16 -3.73 -0.61
N TYR A 62 6.53 -2.98 -1.53
CA TYR A 62 7.20 -1.90 -2.26
C TYR A 62 7.67 -0.75 -1.35
N ALA A 63 6.91 -0.43 -0.31
CA ALA A 63 7.28 0.62 0.65
C ALA A 63 8.62 0.30 1.33
N GLY A 64 8.81 -0.95 1.78
CA GLY A 64 10.04 -1.39 2.42
C GLY A 64 11.27 -1.36 1.50
N THR A 65 11.12 -1.79 0.24
CA THR A 65 12.21 -1.72 -0.75
C THR A 65 12.60 -0.30 -1.12
N LEU A 66 11.62 0.62 -1.25
CA LEU A 66 11.92 2.04 -1.49
C LEU A 66 12.73 2.67 -0.36
N ILE A 67 12.37 2.37 0.90
CA ILE A 67 13.13 2.84 2.09
C ILE A 67 14.53 2.21 2.13
N MET A 68 14.68 0.93 1.76
CA MET A 68 16.00 0.30 1.65
C MET A 68 16.88 0.97 0.60
N ILE A 69 16.35 1.23 -0.59
CA ILE A 69 17.11 1.85 -1.68
C ILE A 69 17.53 3.26 -1.26
N SER A 70 16.63 4.03 -0.64
CA SER A 70 16.96 5.35 -0.08
C SER A 70 18.05 5.27 0.98
N GLY A 71 17.95 4.34 1.94
CA GLY A 71 18.96 4.14 2.97
C GLY A 71 20.32 3.70 2.42
N LEU A 72 20.32 2.85 1.39
CA LEU A 72 21.55 2.40 0.71
C LEU A 72 22.22 3.55 -0.05
N LEU A 73 21.44 4.38 -0.75
CA LEU A 73 21.94 5.59 -1.41
C LEU A 73 22.53 6.56 -0.40
N ALA A 74 21.85 6.79 0.73
CA ALA A 74 22.35 7.64 1.82
C ALA A 74 23.66 7.08 2.41
N PHE A 75 23.75 5.75 2.59
CA PHE A 75 24.95 5.09 3.08
C PHE A 75 26.13 5.23 2.11
N ILE A 76 25.92 4.96 0.83
CA ILE A 76 26.97 5.12 -0.21
C ILE A 76 27.41 6.58 -0.30
N THR A 77 26.47 7.52 -0.20
CA THR A 77 26.76 8.97 -0.22
C THR A 77 27.53 9.41 1.02
N GLY A 78 27.16 8.95 2.21
CA GLY A 78 27.89 9.23 3.44
C GLY A 78 29.31 8.63 3.40
N LEU A 79 29.44 7.41 2.86
CA LEU A 79 30.74 6.77 2.69
C LEU A 79 31.63 7.54 1.71
N SER A 80 31.08 7.94 0.57
CA SER A 80 31.84 8.70 -0.42
C SER A 80 32.23 10.09 0.09
N MET A 81 31.39 10.74 0.91
CA MET A 81 31.75 11.98 1.61
C MET A 81 32.93 11.82 2.56
N VAL A 82 33.00 10.71 3.29
CA VAL A 82 34.08 10.46 4.25
C VAL A 82 35.38 10.09 3.55
N VAL A 83 35.33 9.31 2.46
CA VAL A 83 36.53 8.87 1.72
C VAL A 83 37.05 9.97 0.78
N TYR A 84 36.15 10.72 0.14
CA TYR A 84 36.46 11.74 -0.85
C TYR A 84 35.67 13.03 -0.55
N PRO A 85 36.12 13.87 0.40
CA PRO A 85 35.39 15.08 0.78
C PRO A 85 35.44 16.18 -0.29
N ASP A 86 36.52 16.27 -1.10
CA ASP A 86 36.77 17.38 -2.03
C ASP A 86 35.65 17.63 -3.06
N PRO A 87 35.08 16.61 -3.74
CA PRO A 87 33.98 16.81 -4.68
C PRO A 87 32.73 17.39 -4.00
N PHE A 88 32.47 17.00 -2.75
CA PHE A 88 31.34 17.51 -1.99
C PHE A 88 31.59 18.94 -1.51
N ILE A 89 32.80 19.26 -1.01
CA ILE A 89 33.18 20.65 -0.65
C ILE A 89 32.95 21.59 -1.84
N ASN A 90 33.42 21.18 -3.02
CA ASN A 90 33.28 21.97 -4.25
C ASN A 90 31.83 22.13 -4.70
N TRP A 91 31.00 21.09 -4.52
CA TRP A 91 29.57 21.19 -4.82
C TRP A 91 28.85 22.14 -3.86
N TYR A 92 29.08 22.01 -2.55
CA TYR A 92 28.43 22.86 -1.54
C TYR A 92 28.89 24.32 -1.60
N SER A 93 30.15 24.58 -1.95
CA SER A 93 30.66 25.95 -2.08
C SER A 93 29.98 26.71 -3.24
N GLN A 94 29.55 26.01 -4.29
CA GLN A 94 28.75 26.60 -5.37
C GLN A 94 27.31 26.94 -4.93
N VAL A 95 26.77 26.26 -3.93
CA VAL A 95 25.38 26.40 -3.45
C VAL A 95 25.28 27.32 -2.22
N PHE A 96 26.23 28.25 -2.05
CA PHE A 96 26.26 29.36 -1.06
C PHE A 96 26.77 29.08 0.37
N ILE A 97 27.28 27.89 0.70
CA ILE A 97 27.82 27.64 2.06
C ILE A 97 29.30 27.26 2.01
N ASN A 98 30.15 28.11 2.59
CA ASN A 98 31.56 27.79 2.83
C ASN A 98 31.65 26.83 4.03
N LEU A 99 31.47 25.53 3.79
CA LEU A 99 31.69 24.49 4.81
C LEU A 99 33.19 24.20 4.96
N SER A 100 33.63 24.07 6.22
CA SER A 100 34.95 23.51 6.52
C SER A 100 34.97 22.00 6.20
N SER A 101 36.16 21.47 5.89
CA SER A 101 36.37 20.03 5.66
C SER A 101 35.89 19.19 6.85
N ASP A 102 36.16 19.66 8.08
CA ASP A 102 35.74 18.99 9.31
C ASP A 102 34.21 18.85 9.41
N ALA A 103 33.46 19.88 9.00
CA ALA A 103 31.99 19.84 9.03
C ALA A 103 31.43 18.78 8.07
N ILE A 104 32.03 18.63 6.89
CA ILE A 104 31.57 17.63 5.91
C ILE A 104 31.89 16.20 6.38
N MET A 105 33.04 15.98 6.99
CA MET A 105 33.36 14.66 7.57
C MET A 105 32.38 14.28 8.68
N ILE A 106 32.04 15.22 9.58
CA ILE A 106 31.03 14.99 10.63
C ILE A 106 29.66 14.70 10.01
N TRP A 107 29.26 15.45 8.98
CA TRP A 107 27.98 15.24 8.30
C TRP A 107 27.91 13.89 7.59
N GLY A 108 28.99 13.49 6.89
CA GLY A 108 29.10 12.18 6.26
C GLY A 108 29.02 11.02 7.27
N ALA A 109 29.65 11.18 8.44
CA ALA A 109 29.57 10.19 9.52
C ALA A 109 28.15 10.05 10.08
N ILE A 110 27.42 11.16 10.27
CA ILE A 110 26.01 11.14 10.69
C ILE A 110 25.14 10.43 9.65
N MET A 111 25.35 10.72 8.36
CA MET A 111 24.64 10.05 7.27
C MET A 111 24.88 8.55 7.24
N LEU A 112 26.10 8.08 7.53
CA LEU A 112 26.39 6.65 7.61
C LEU A 112 25.55 5.97 8.70
N VAL A 113 25.49 6.57 9.89
CA VAL A 113 24.70 6.03 11.01
C VAL A 113 23.21 6.01 10.65
N PHE A 114 22.69 7.10 10.09
CA PHE A 114 21.28 7.17 9.69
C PHE A 114 20.94 6.25 8.52
N GLY A 115 21.85 6.08 7.56
CA GLY A 115 21.73 5.13 6.47
C GLY A 115 21.58 3.70 6.97
N LEU A 116 22.41 3.29 7.95
CA LEU A 116 22.30 1.97 8.59
C LEU A 116 20.95 1.79 9.30
N ILE A 117 20.51 2.79 10.06
CA ILE A 117 19.21 2.75 10.74
C ILE A 117 18.07 2.66 9.72
N SER A 118 18.15 3.40 8.61
CA SER A 118 17.18 3.36 7.51
C SER A 118 17.13 1.98 6.84
N ILE A 119 18.28 1.35 6.62
CA ILE A 119 18.34 -0.02 6.08
C ILE A 119 17.66 -1.00 7.03
N VAL A 120 17.98 -0.95 8.33
CA VAL A 120 17.34 -1.81 9.35
C VAL A 120 15.83 -1.55 9.42
N GLY A 121 15.42 -0.29 9.35
CA GLY A 121 14.02 0.13 9.27
C GLY A 121 13.32 -0.44 8.03
N GLY A 122 13.95 -0.37 6.86
CA GLY A 122 13.47 -0.97 5.61
C GLY A 122 13.33 -2.50 5.70
N VAL A 123 14.32 -3.20 6.26
CA VAL A 123 14.23 -4.67 6.49
C VAL A 123 13.04 -5.00 7.38
N ARG A 124 12.84 -4.24 8.46
CA ARG A 124 11.70 -4.46 9.37
C ARG A 124 10.37 -4.07 8.75
N ALA A 125 10.32 -3.06 7.89
CA ALA A 125 9.14 -2.67 7.12
C ALA A 125 8.68 -3.82 6.22
N THR A 126 9.59 -4.41 5.45
CA THR A 126 9.28 -5.57 4.58
C THR A 126 8.77 -6.78 5.38
N ARG A 127 9.25 -6.94 6.62
CA ARG A 127 8.83 -8.02 7.52
C ARG A 127 7.55 -7.73 8.31
N ARG A 128 6.96 -6.53 8.19
CA ARG A 128 5.74 -6.08 8.92
C ARG A 128 5.79 -6.31 10.43
N ARG A 129 6.99 -6.26 11.00
CA ARG A 129 7.20 -6.65 12.40
C ARG A 129 7.00 -5.50 13.37
N SER A 130 7.23 -4.27 12.92
CA SER A 130 7.13 -3.07 13.75
C SER A 130 6.96 -1.82 12.89
N TRP A 131 5.80 -1.17 12.98
CA TRP A 131 5.49 0.08 12.27
C TRP A 131 6.37 1.22 12.76
N SER A 132 6.56 1.34 14.08
CA SER A 132 7.33 2.44 14.69
C SER A 132 8.78 2.50 14.22
N ILE A 133 9.44 1.35 14.04
CA ILE A 133 10.83 1.29 13.55
C ILE A 133 10.89 1.58 12.06
N ALA A 134 9.86 1.18 11.29
CA ALA A 134 9.78 1.43 9.87
C ALA A 134 9.60 2.93 9.55
N THR A 135 8.71 3.61 10.29
CA THR A 135 8.50 5.06 10.14
C THR A 135 9.74 5.85 10.59
N LEU A 136 10.37 5.46 11.70
CA LEU A 136 11.61 6.09 12.15
C LEU A 136 12.74 5.93 11.12
N GLY A 137 12.89 4.74 10.56
CA GLY A 137 13.86 4.47 9.49
C GLY A 137 13.62 5.32 8.24
N GLY A 138 12.37 5.40 7.78
CA GLY A 138 12.00 6.23 6.63
C GLY A 138 12.22 7.73 6.88
N PHE A 139 11.88 8.22 8.07
CA PHE A 139 12.09 9.61 8.45
C PHE A 139 13.58 9.97 8.55
N LEU A 140 14.39 9.10 9.15
CA LEU A 140 15.85 9.28 9.22
C LEU A 140 16.49 9.20 7.83
N GLY A 141 16.04 8.30 6.96
CA GLY A 141 16.50 8.20 5.57
C GLY A 141 16.18 9.47 4.75
N PHE A 142 14.99 10.07 4.99
CA PHE A 142 14.60 11.35 4.38
C PHE A 142 15.52 12.49 4.79
N ILE A 143 15.80 12.64 6.10
CA ILE A 143 16.72 13.68 6.60
C ILE A 143 18.14 13.42 6.13
N ALA A 144 18.59 12.16 6.20
CA ALA A 144 19.93 11.77 5.78
C ALA A 144 20.15 12.00 4.28
N SER A 145 19.13 11.91 3.43
CA SER A 145 19.31 12.15 1.99
C SER A 145 19.52 13.63 1.61
N GLY A 146 19.59 14.54 2.60
CA GLY A 146 19.43 16.01 2.56
C GLY A 146 20.26 16.88 1.60
N GLY A 147 20.81 16.34 0.52
CA GLY A 147 21.30 17.10 -0.64
C GLY A 147 20.97 16.48 -2.00
N PHE A 148 20.60 15.20 -2.05
CA PHE A 148 20.26 14.51 -3.29
C PHE A 148 18.74 14.37 -3.44
N PHE A 149 18.16 15.18 -4.33
CA PHE A 149 16.72 15.21 -4.63
C PHE A 149 16.08 13.82 -4.81
N LEU A 150 16.79 12.89 -5.44
CA LEU A 150 16.31 11.51 -5.65
C LEU A 150 16.09 10.75 -4.34
N GLY A 151 17.04 10.80 -3.40
CA GLY A 151 16.93 10.08 -2.13
C GLY A 151 15.77 10.59 -1.28
N THR A 152 15.56 11.90 -1.29
CA THR A 152 14.47 12.58 -0.58
C THR A 152 13.09 12.18 -1.12
N ILE A 153 12.93 12.11 -2.45
CA ILE A 153 11.66 11.69 -3.08
C ILE A 153 11.35 10.24 -2.74
N PHE A 154 12.32 9.32 -2.88
CA PHE A 154 12.09 7.91 -2.56
C PHE A 154 11.83 7.68 -1.08
N GLY A 155 12.56 8.38 -0.20
CA GLY A 155 12.32 8.34 1.25
C GLY A 155 10.92 8.82 1.62
N LEU A 156 10.47 9.93 1.02
CA LEU A 156 9.14 10.48 1.25
C LEU A 156 8.03 9.56 0.75
N ILE A 157 8.12 9.05 -0.48
CA ILE A 157 7.13 8.11 -1.04
C ILE A 157 7.06 6.84 -0.20
N GLY A 158 8.23 6.27 0.15
CA GLY A 158 8.30 5.10 1.01
C GLY A 158 7.68 5.35 2.38
N LEU A 159 7.96 6.50 2.99
CA LEU A 159 7.39 6.89 4.28
C LEU A 159 5.87 7.04 4.22
N ILE A 160 5.34 7.71 3.20
CA ILE A 160 3.89 7.87 3.00
C ILE A 160 3.21 6.50 2.86
N LEU A 161 3.79 5.60 2.06
CA LEU A 161 3.26 4.25 1.89
C LEU A 161 3.26 3.46 3.21
N VAL A 162 4.33 3.56 4.01
CA VAL A 162 4.38 2.92 5.35
C VAL A 162 3.32 3.49 6.30
N VAL A 163 3.07 4.80 6.26
CA VAL A 163 2.03 5.44 7.10
C VAL A 163 0.63 4.98 6.69
N ILE A 164 0.36 4.86 5.38
CA ILE A 164 -0.93 4.36 4.87
C ILE A 164 -1.12 2.88 5.23
N SER A 165 -0.06 2.08 5.23
CA SER A 165 -0.10 0.66 5.59
C SER A 165 -0.05 0.39 7.11
N LYS A 166 -0.29 1.39 7.98
CA LYS A 166 -0.22 1.23 9.44
C LYS A 166 -1.02 0.03 9.96
N ASP A 167 -2.22 -0.18 9.42
CA ASP A 167 -3.14 -1.24 9.86
C ASP A 167 -2.64 -2.66 9.51
N GLU A 168 -1.60 -2.78 8.66
CA GLU A 168 -1.02 -4.08 8.27
C GLU A 168 0.09 -4.57 9.22
N PHE A 169 0.55 -3.72 10.14
CA PHE A 169 1.63 -4.07 11.07
C PHE A 169 1.06 -4.75 12.32
N LYS A 170 1.78 -5.75 12.82
CA LYS A 170 1.40 -6.54 14.01
C LYS A 170 1.84 -5.88 15.33
N ASP A 171 1.74 -4.56 15.41
CA ASP A 171 2.08 -3.80 16.62
C ASP A 171 0.98 -3.87 17.69
#